data_AF-A0A9P0Z048-F1
#
_entry.id   AF-A0A9P0Z048-F1
#
_cell.length_a   1.000
_cell.length_b   1.000
_cell.length_c   1.000
_cell.angle_alpha   90.00
_cell.angle_beta   90.00
_cell.angle_gamma   90.00
#
_symmetry.space_group_name_H-M   'P 1'
#
loop_
_entity.id
_entity.type
_entity.pdbx_description
1 polymer ?
#
loop_
_entity_poly.entity_id
_entity_poly.type
_entity_poly.pdbx_seq_one_letter_code
_entity_poly.pdbx_strand_id
1 'polypeptide(L)'
;MKDCVDKDRQLRQLRGEDILELDMDGLITLEKQMERGLSRVLKMKDTLRLNEIAALKNQGAFLKEENEQMKQFVHQQMGRGKKPPSDQLVPGQSDNSISEASSPTNNQCCHGDSDTSLKLGLPFPH
;
A
#
# COMPACT_ATOMS: atom_id res chain seq x y z
N MET A 1 27.92 36.35 25.73
CA MET A 1 26.49 36.69 25.92
C MET A 1 25.92 37.43 24.73
N LYS A 2 26.56 38.49 24.21
CA LYS A 2 26.09 39.29 23.05
C LYS A 2 25.72 38.42 21.83
N ASP A 3 26.62 37.54 21.40
CA ASP A 3 26.42 36.66 20.24
C ASP A 3 25.22 35.70 20.34
N CYS A 4 24.86 35.30 21.56
CA CYS A 4 23.71 34.42 21.80
C CYS A 4 22.40 35.18 21.63
N VAL A 5 22.34 36.41 22.17
CA VAL A 5 21.20 37.31 21.99
C VAL A 5 21.02 37.68 20.52
N ASP A 6 22.11 37.93 19.81
CA ASP A 6 22.07 38.28 18.38
C ASP A 6 21.57 37.10 17.52
N LYS A 7 22.00 35.87 17.83
CA LYS A 7 21.49 34.66 17.16
C LYS A 7 20.02 34.39 17.47
N ASP A 8 19.62 34.59 18.72
CA ASP A 8 18.23 34.41 19.14
C ASP A 8 17.31 35.41 18.41
N ARG A 9 17.75 36.68 18.28
CA ARG A 9 17.07 37.69 17.46
C ARG A 9 16.98 37.28 15.99
N GLN A 10 18.06 36.76 15.39
CA GLN A 10 18.02 36.26 14.01
C GLN A 10 17.04 35.09 13.83
N LEU A 11 16.95 34.19 14.80
CA LEU A 11 15.99 33.08 14.76
C LEU A 11 14.54 33.56 14.84
N ARG A 12 14.25 34.57 15.68
CA ARG A 12 12.94 35.23 15.73
C ARG A 12 12.59 35.87 14.39
N GLN A 13 13.54 36.58 13.77
CA GLN A 13 13.35 37.16 12.43
C GLN A 13 13.05 36.10 11.36
N LEU A 14 13.77 34.97 11.37
CA LEU A 14 13.48 33.85 10.47
C LEU A 14 12.10 33.20 10.71
N ARG A 15 11.50 33.40 11.89
CA ARG A 15 10.12 32.96 12.22
C ARG A 15 9.05 33.99 11.83
N GLY A 16 9.44 35.18 11.37
CA GLY A 16 8.51 36.28 11.08
C GLY A 16 8.25 37.20 12.27
N GLU A 17 9.05 37.12 13.33
CA GLU A 17 9.00 37.99 14.51
C GLU A 17 10.03 39.14 14.37
N ASP A 18 9.91 40.22 15.15
CA ASP A 18 10.85 41.38 15.15
C ASP A 18 11.12 41.99 13.75
N ILE A 19 10.20 41.82 12.80
CA ILE A 19 10.35 42.23 11.39
C ILE A 19 10.37 43.75 11.22
N LEU A 20 9.61 44.47 12.05
CA LEU A 20 9.54 45.93 12.02
C LEU A 20 10.88 46.60 12.42
N GLU A 21 11.81 45.85 13.03
CA GLU A 21 13.14 46.32 13.36
C GLU A 21 14.13 46.23 12.18
N LEU A 22 13.70 45.69 11.04
CA LEU A 22 14.51 45.59 9.82
C LEU A 22 14.19 46.76 8.89
N ASP A 23 15.23 47.28 8.26
CA ASP A 23 15.09 48.16 7.11
C ASP A 23 14.79 47.36 5.83
N MET A 24 14.54 48.06 4.71
CA MET A 24 14.20 47.43 3.44
C MET A 24 15.28 46.45 2.96
N ASP A 25 16.56 46.80 3.10
CA ASP A 25 17.67 45.94 2.70
C ASP A 25 17.78 44.69 3.59
N GLY A 26 17.56 44.84 4.90
CA GLY A 26 17.45 43.74 5.85
C GLY A 26 16.31 42.78 5.52
N LEU A 27 15.13 43.30 5.16
CA LEU A 27 13.98 42.50 4.73
C LEU A 27 14.29 41.69 3.46
N ILE A 28 14.85 42.33 2.42
CA ILE A 28 15.24 41.67 1.17
C ILE A 28 16.28 40.57 1.42
N THR A 29 17.21 40.81 2.35
CA THR A 29 18.25 39.83 2.69
C THR A 29 17.67 38.62 3.41
N LEU A 30 16.75 38.87 4.36
CA LEU A 30 16.05 37.83 5.09
C LEU A 30 15.22 36.96 4.14
N GLU A 31 14.44 37.57 3.24
CA GLU A 31 13.63 36.87 2.25
C GLU A 31 14.50 35.95 1.36
N LYS A 32 15.58 36.49 0.78
CA LYS A 32 16.51 35.70 -0.05
C LYS A 32 17.17 34.56 0.72
N GLN A 33 17.44 34.73 2.02
CA GLN A 33 17.96 33.65 2.85
C GLN A 33 16.93 32.55 3.05
N MET A 34 15.68 32.93 3.35
CA MET A 34 14.58 31.98 3.51
C MET A 34 14.28 31.23 2.22
N GLU A 35 14.16 31.93 1.08
CA GLU A 35 13.93 31.30 -0.22
C GLU A 35 15.00 30.25 -0.55
N ARG A 36 16.28 30.58 -0.37
CA ARG A 36 17.39 29.64 -0.60
C ARG A 36 17.33 28.44 0.34
N GLY A 37 17.08 28.67 1.63
CA GLY A 37 16.97 27.62 2.63
C GLY A 37 15.80 26.67 2.34
N LEU A 38 14.62 27.23 2.08
CA LEU A 38 13.41 26.48 1.74
C LEU A 38 13.57 25.71 0.44
N SER A 39 14.16 26.32 -0.60
CA SER A 39 14.45 25.63 -1.86
C SER A 39 15.35 24.42 -1.66
N ARG A 40 16.41 24.54 -0.84
CA ARG A 40 17.28 23.41 -0.50
C ARG A 40 16.53 22.32 0.27
N VAL A 41 15.75 22.69 1.27
CA VAL A 41 14.97 21.74 2.08
C VAL A 41 13.94 21.00 1.23
N LEU A 42 13.23 21.70 0.35
CA LEU A 42 12.27 21.09 -0.58
C LEU A 42 12.94 20.05 -1.48
N LYS A 43 14.02 20.45 -2.17
CA LYS A 43 14.79 19.55 -3.04
C LYS A 43 15.27 18.31 -2.30
N MET A 44 15.84 18.48 -1.10
CA MET A 44 16.32 17.35 -0.29
C MET A 44 15.17 16.41 0.07
N LYS A 45 14.03 16.95 0.54
CA LYS A 45 12.86 16.14 0.91
C LYS A 45 12.32 15.37 -0.29
N ASP A 46 12.31 15.97 -1.47
CA ASP A 46 11.87 15.30 -2.70
C ASP A 46 12.84 14.19 -3.11
N THR A 47 14.14 14.45 -3.10
CA THR A 47 15.16 13.43 -3.36
C THR A 47 15.03 12.24 -2.41
N LEU A 48 14.89 12.48 -1.10
CA LEU A 48 14.74 11.42 -0.11
C LEU A 48 13.49 10.55 -0.37
N ARG A 49 12.35 11.18 -0.66
CA ARG A 49 11.11 10.45 -0.97
C ARG A 49 11.20 9.67 -2.27
N LEU A 50 11.77 10.26 -3.31
CA LEU A 50 11.92 9.59 -4.61
C LEU A 50 12.85 8.37 -4.50
N ASN A 51 13.93 8.49 -3.73
CA ASN A 51 14.83 7.37 -3.46
C ASN A 51 14.11 6.24 -2.71
N GLU A 52 13.31 6.57 -1.69
CA GLU A 52 12.52 5.57 -0.96
C GLU A 52 11.50 4.87 -1.87
N ILE A 53 10.79 5.62 -2.71
CA ILE A 53 9.86 5.06 -3.70
C ILE A 53 10.60 4.12 -4.66
N ALA A 54 11.79 4.50 -5.13
CA ALA A 54 12.59 3.67 -6.02
C ALA A 54 13.04 2.37 -5.34
N ALA A 55 13.51 2.46 -4.09
CA ALA A 55 13.90 1.29 -3.29
C ALA A 55 12.73 0.31 -3.11
N LEU A 56 11.57 0.82 -2.70
CA LEU A 56 10.35 0.01 -2.52
C LEU A 56 9.85 -0.61 -3.83
N LYS A 57 9.91 0.12 -4.95
CA LYS A 57 9.56 -0.42 -6.27
C LYS A 57 10.49 -1.57 -6.68
N ASN A 58 11.79 -1.42 -6.46
CA ASN A 58 12.77 -2.45 -6.78
C ASN A 58 12.56 -3.69 -5.92
N GLN A 59 12.36 -3.51 -4.61
CA GLN A 59 12.04 -4.61 -3.71
C GLN A 59 10.73 -5.31 -4.09
N GLY A 60 9.69 -4.55 -4.45
CA GLY A 60 8.43 -5.09 -4.91
C GLY A 60 8.55 -5.89 -6.21
N ALA A 61 9.41 -5.46 -7.15
CA ALA A 61 9.68 -6.19 -8.38
C ALA A 61 10.43 -7.50 -8.10
N PHE A 62 11.49 -7.44 -7.29
CA PHE A 62 12.27 -8.61 -6.87
C PHE A 62 11.38 -9.67 -6.18
N LEU A 63 10.55 -9.26 -5.22
CA LEU A 63 9.66 -10.18 -4.51
C LEU A 63 8.59 -10.79 -5.42
N LYS A 64 8.09 -10.05 -6.41
CA LYS A 64 7.14 -10.60 -7.39
C LYS A 64 7.78 -11.69 -8.24
N GLU A 65 9.00 -11.44 -8.72
CA GLU A 65 9.75 -12.40 -9.51
C GLU A 65 10.06 -13.67 -8.71
N GLU A 66 10.59 -13.54 -7.49
CA GLU A 66 10.89 -14.69 -6.63
C GLU A 66 9.63 -15.51 -6.30
N ASN A 67 8.50 -14.84 -6.04
CA ASN A 67 7.23 -15.49 -5.78
C ASN A 67 6.70 -16.25 -7.01
N GLU A 68 6.86 -15.69 -8.22
CA GLU A 68 6.52 -16.37 -9.47
C GLU A 68 7.39 -17.61 -9.70
N GLN A 69 8.71 -17.50 -9.50
CA GLN A 69 9.63 -18.64 -9.60
C GLN A 69 9.27 -19.75 -8.60
N MET A 70 8.94 -19.38 -7.37
CA MET A 70 8.54 -20.35 -6.34
C MET A 70 7.22 -21.04 -6.68
N LYS A 71 6.22 -20.30 -7.18
CA LYS A 71 4.95 -20.87 -7.66
C LYS A 71 5.18 -21.86 -8.79
N GLN A 72 6.04 -21.53 -9.75
CA GLN A 72 6.40 -22.44 -10.84
C GLN A 72 7.10 -23.70 -10.34
N PHE A 73 8.02 -23.57 -9.38
CA PHE A 73 8.70 -24.71 -8.77
C PHE A 73 7.73 -25.65 -8.05
N VAL A 74 6.81 -25.10 -7.25
CA VAL A 74 5.78 -25.88 -6.56
C VAL A 74 4.86 -26.58 -7.56
N HIS A 75 4.43 -25.89 -8.62
CA HIS A 75 3.61 -26.50 -9.67
C HIS A 75 4.33 -27.67 -10.36
N GLN A 76 5.62 -27.53 -10.65
CA GLN A 76 6.44 -28.59 -11.24
C GLN A 76 6.63 -29.80 -10.30
N GLN A 77 6.83 -29.56 -9.00
CA GLN A 77 6.98 -30.62 -8.00
C GLN A 77 5.65 -31.36 -7.75
N MET A 78 4.53 -30.64 -7.70
CA MET A 78 3.20 -31.21 -7.49
C MET A 78 2.65 -31.90 -8.75
N GLY A 79 2.98 -31.41 -9.94
CA GLY A 79 2.65 -32.05 -11.24
C GLY A 79 3.40 -33.35 -11.51
N ARG A 80 4.42 -33.67 -10.71
CA ARG A 80 5.14 -34.96 -10.74
C ARG A 80 4.52 -36.03 -9.84
N GLY A 81 3.52 -35.67 -9.01
CA GLY A 81 2.77 -36.61 -8.19
C GLY A 81 1.43 -36.99 -8.81
N LYS A 82 1.33 -38.23 -9.32
CA LYS A 82 0.13 -38.94 -9.82
C LYS A 82 -0.33 -38.62 -11.25
N LYS A 83 0.18 -39.40 -12.21
CA LYS A 83 -0.67 -40.00 -13.24
C LYS A 83 -1.48 -41.14 -12.59
N PRO A 84 -2.82 -41.15 -12.63
CA PRO A 84 -3.53 -42.43 -12.55
C PRO A 84 -3.28 -43.19 -13.86
N PRO A 85 -2.92 -44.48 -13.82
CA PRO A 85 -2.98 -45.35 -14.98
C PRO A 85 -4.42 -45.87 -15.18
N SER A 86 -4.74 -46.22 -16.42
CA SER A 86 -5.95 -46.95 -16.85
C SER A 86 -7.27 -46.17 -16.83
N ASP A 87 -8.14 -46.22 -17.84
CA ASP A 87 -8.23 -47.16 -18.95
C ASP A 87 -8.81 -46.50 -20.21
N GLN A 88 -8.40 -47.07 -21.34
CA GLN A 88 -9.03 -46.94 -22.63
C GLN A 88 -10.52 -47.27 -22.52
N LEU A 89 -11.39 -46.46 -23.14
CA LEU A 89 -12.57 -46.93 -23.86
C LEU A 89 -12.95 -45.87 -24.92
N VAL A 90 -13.10 -46.39 -26.13
CA VAL A 90 -13.18 -45.74 -27.46
C VAL A 90 -14.62 -45.26 -27.73
N PRO A 91 -14.85 -44.34 -28.69
CA PRO A 91 -15.97 -43.40 -28.74
C PRO A 91 -17.27 -43.95 -29.32
N GLY A 92 -18.40 -43.47 -28.81
CA GLY A 92 -19.75 -43.77 -29.32
C GLY A 92 -20.58 -42.49 -29.46
N GLN A 93 -21.02 -42.25 -30.68
CA GLN A 93 -21.74 -41.08 -31.17
C GLN A 93 -23.19 -40.97 -30.63
N SER A 94 -23.60 -39.72 -30.41
CA SER A 94 -24.85 -39.09 -30.93
C SER A 94 -26.26 -39.67 -30.66
N ASP A 95 -27.07 -38.78 -30.07
CA ASP A 95 -28.46 -38.38 -30.40
C ASP A 95 -29.70 -39.12 -29.86
N ASN A 96 -30.39 -38.47 -28.89
CA ASN A 96 -31.82 -38.01 -28.91
C ASN A 96 -32.36 -37.83 -27.47
N SER A 97 -32.69 -36.60 -27.01
CA SER A 97 -34.03 -35.95 -27.02
C SER A 97 -35.06 -36.70 -26.12
N ILE A 98 -35.80 -36.16 -25.12
CA ILE A 98 -36.41 -34.84 -24.86
C ILE A 98 -36.92 -34.80 -23.39
N SER A 99 -37.00 -33.60 -22.81
CA SER A 99 -37.91 -33.10 -21.75
C SER A 99 -38.51 -34.03 -20.70
N GLU A 100 -38.28 -33.74 -19.41
CA GLU A 100 -39.33 -33.24 -18.50
C GLU A 100 -38.74 -32.77 -17.16
N ALA A 101 -39.15 -31.57 -16.74
CA ALA A 101 -38.74 -30.92 -15.50
C ALA A 101 -39.61 -31.41 -14.33
N SER A 102 -39.02 -31.63 -13.16
CA SER A 102 -39.48 -31.17 -11.83
C SER A 102 -38.73 -31.90 -10.69
N SER A 103 -38.08 -31.11 -9.83
CA SER A 103 -37.45 -31.50 -8.55
C SER A 103 -38.46 -32.19 -7.60
N PRO A 104 -38.03 -32.95 -6.57
CA PRO A 104 -37.58 -32.30 -5.32
C PRO A 104 -36.56 -33.11 -4.49
N THR A 105 -35.53 -32.46 -3.93
CA THR A 105 -34.83 -33.04 -2.78
C THR A 105 -35.16 -32.20 -1.56
N ASN A 106 -36.30 -32.53 -0.95
CA ASN A 106 -36.64 -32.13 0.40
C ASN A 106 -35.93 -33.08 1.36
N ASN A 107 -34.79 -32.66 1.92
CA ASN A 107 -34.29 -33.15 3.19
C ASN A 107 -34.00 -31.92 4.06
N GLN A 108 -35.00 -31.56 4.86
CA GLN A 108 -34.97 -30.45 5.78
C GLN A 108 -34.46 -30.90 7.17
N CYS A 109 -33.81 -29.96 7.86
CA CYS A 109 -33.54 -29.89 9.30
C CYS A 109 -32.14 -30.36 9.76
N CYS A 110 -31.40 -29.64 10.60
CA CYS A 110 -31.70 -28.43 11.38
C CYS A 110 -30.40 -27.66 11.68
N HIS A 111 -30.55 -26.35 11.85
CA HIS A 111 -29.68 -25.45 12.63
C HIS A 111 -28.22 -25.25 12.20
N GLY A 112 -27.95 -24.04 11.74
CA GLY A 112 -26.62 -23.46 11.81
C GLY A 112 -26.46 -22.14 11.08
N ASP A 113 -27.50 -21.29 11.02
CA ASP A 113 -27.38 -19.89 10.63
C ASP A 113 -26.42 -19.21 11.61
N SER A 114 -25.13 -19.29 11.31
CA SER A 114 -24.10 -18.58 12.06
C SER A 114 -24.09 -17.15 11.56
N ASP A 115 -25.07 -16.38 12.07
CA ASP A 115 -25.07 -14.93 12.07
C ASP A 115 -23.82 -14.44 12.81
N THR A 116 -22.72 -14.22 12.10
CA THR A 116 -21.60 -13.44 12.65
C THR A 116 -21.91 -11.95 12.49
N SER A 117 -22.91 -11.47 13.23
CA SER A 117 -23.15 -10.02 13.36
C SER A 117 -22.16 -9.43 14.36
N LEU A 118 -21.19 -8.65 13.87
CA LEU A 118 -20.27 -7.87 14.69
C LEU A 118 -20.99 -6.61 15.21
N LYS A 119 -21.17 -6.52 16.53
CA LYS A 119 -21.73 -5.33 17.19
C LYS A 119 -20.61 -4.31 17.40
N LEU A 120 -20.62 -3.22 16.61
CA LEU A 120 -19.75 -2.06 16.82
C LEU A 120 -20.15 -1.36 18.13
N GLY A 121 -19.37 -1.59 19.18
CA GLY A 121 -19.50 -0.85 20.43
C GLY A 121 -18.58 0.37 20.43
N LEU A 122 -19.14 1.56 20.27
CA LEU A 122 -18.58 2.80 20.81
C LEU A 122 -19.68 3.46 21.67
N PRO A 123 -19.39 3.73 22.95
CA PRO A 123 -19.38 5.13 23.40
C PRO A 123 -18.27 5.41 24.44
N PHE A 124 -17.33 6.32 24.15
CA PHE A 124 -17.18 7.71 24.66
C PHE A 124 -16.22 7.86 25.85
N PRO A 125 -15.50 9.02 25.93
CA PRO A 125 -14.31 9.21 26.74
C PRO A 125 -14.64 9.47 28.21
N HIS A 126 -13.64 9.22 29.08
CA HIS A 126 -13.59 9.75 30.43
C HIS A 126 -12.72 11.00 30.49
#